data_AF-A0A7K8ZBV1-F1
#
_entry.id   AF-A0A7K8ZBV1-F1
#
_cell.length_a   1.000
_cell.length_b   1.000
_cell.length_c   1.000
_cell.angle_alpha   90.00
_cell.angle_beta   90.00
_cell.angle_gamma   90.00
#
_symmetry.space_group_name_H-M   'P 1'
#
loop_
_entity.id
_entity.type
_entity.pdbx_description
1 polymer ?
#
loop_
_entity_poly.entity_id
_entity_poly.type
_entity_poly.pdbx_seq_one_letter_code
_entity_poly.pdbx_strand_id
1 'polypeptide(L)'
;DNSTKSPLPDSIVEKIKAWNRLDWEIYTHFNRTFWERIERDIGRERMEREVKALRERRAELARTCLQGTGTVMPKDIKDSSLRPLQYGGARILGYNLKQGLEKELERTCRRLVTPELQYSTALYRRQFPPKTPKP
;
A
#
# COMPACT_ATOMS: atom_id res chain seq x y z
N ASP A 1 1.29 10.36 -10.76
CA ASP A 1 1.57 10.03 -12.17
C ASP A 1 0.81 8.81 -12.65
N ASN A 2 -0.26 9.05 -13.41
CA ASN A 2 -0.93 8.03 -14.23
C ASN A 2 -0.29 7.94 -15.64
N SER A 3 0.85 8.62 -15.84
CA SER A 3 1.49 8.87 -17.14
C SER A 3 2.16 7.63 -17.76
N THR A 4 2.22 6.51 -17.04
CA THR A 4 2.84 5.26 -17.49
C THR A 4 1.83 4.14 -17.78
N LYS A 5 0.53 4.40 -17.67
CA LYS A 5 -0.51 3.41 -17.96
C LYS A 5 -1.16 3.71 -19.30
N SER A 6 -0.74 2.97 -20.33
CA SER A 6 -1.46 2.91 -21.60
C SER A 6 -2.57 1.86 -21.51
N PRO A 7 -3.83 2.18 -21.89
CA PRO A 7 -4.87 1.17 -21.96
C PRO A 7 -4.48 0.07 -22.95
N LEU A 8 -4.72 -1.18 -22.58
CA LEU A 8 -4.48 -2.32 -23.46
C LEU A 8 -5.67 -2.48 -24.42
N PRO A 9 -5.45 -2.88 -25.68
CA PRO A 9 -6.54 -3.24 -26.58
C PRO A 9 -7.36 -4.41 -26.01
N ASP A 10 -8.68 -4.40 -26.21
CA ASP A 10 -9.58 -5.44 -25.69
C ASP A 10 -9.17 -6.85 -26.16
N SER A 11 -8.69 -6.96 -27.40
CA SER A 11 -8.20 -8.24 -27.95
C SER A 11 -6.99 -8.80 -27.19
N ILE A 12 -6.15 -7.93 -26.61
CA ILE A 12 -5.03 -8.32 -25.76
C ILE A 12 -5.53 -8.70 -24.37
N VAL A 13 -6.50 -7.97 -23.83
CA VAL A 13 -7.12 -8.28 -22.54
C VAL A 13 -7.74 -9.67 -22.55
N GLU A 14 -8.49 -10.03 -23.60
CA GLU A 14 -9.10 -11.37 -23.72
C GLU A 14 -8.05 -12.47 -23.86
N LYS A 15 -6.96 -12.22 -24.59
CA LYS A 15 -5.82 -13.16 -24.65
C LYS A 15 -5.17 -13.36 -23.28
N ILE A 16 -5.00 -12.30 -22.49
CA ILE A 16 -4.44 -12.38 -21.14
C ILE A 16 -5.35 -13.19 -20.22
N LYS A 17 -6.68 -13.00 -20.29
CA LYS A 17 -7.65 -13.80 -19.53
C LYS A 17 -7.61 -15.27 -19.94
N ALA A 18 -7.56 -15.56 -21.25
CA ALA A 18 -7.46 -16.92 -21.75
C ALA A 18 -6.16 -17.61 -21.32
N TRP A 19 -5.05 -16.87 -21.31
CA TRP A 19 -3.75 -17.37 -20.89
C TRP A 19 -3.68 -17.63 -19.37
N ASN A 20 -4.29 -16.75 -18.57
CA ASN A 20 -4.43 -16.91 -17.11
C ASN A 20 -5.83 -17.45 -16.73
N ARG A 21 -6.33 -18.44 -17.47
CA ARG A 21 -7.71 -18.91 -17.33
C ARG A 21 -8.07 -19.27 -15.90
N LEU A 22 -7.20 -20.00 -15.20
CA LEU A 22 -7.44 -20.40 -13.81
C LEU A 22 -7.61 -19.19 -12.89
N ASP A 23 -6.69 -18.23 -12.95
CA ASP A 23 -6.75 -17.02 -12.14
C ASP A 23 -7.98 -16.17 -12.48
N TRP A 24 -8.38 -16.13 -13.75
CA TRP A 24 -9.58 -15.43 -14.18
C TRP A 24 -10.88 -16.05 -13.61
N GLU A 25 -10.97 -17.38 -13.61
CA GLU A 25 -12.09 -18.10 -12.99
C GLU A 25 -12.14 -17.88 -11.48
N ILE A 26 -10.98 -17.94 -10.81
CA ILE A 26 -10.84 -17.66 -9.36
C ILE A 26 -11.29 -16.23 -9.06
N TYR A 27 -10.79 -15.25 -9.81
CA TYR A 27 -11.17 -13.84 -9.68
C TYR A 27 -12.69 -13.66 -9.84
N THR A 28 -13.27 -14.27 -10.87
CA THR A 28 -14.70 -14.14 -11.17
C THR A 28 -15.55 -14.73 -10.05
N HIS A 29 -15.18 -15.92 -9.55
CA HIS A 29 -15.86 -16.55 -8.41
C HIS A 29 -15.82 -15.67 -7.15
N PHE A 30 -14.63 -15.21 -6.75
CA PHE A 30 -14.48 -14.44 -5.52
C PHE A 30 -15.00 -13.01 -5.62
N ASN A 31 -14.94 -12.37 -6.78
CA ASN A 31 -15.55 -11.06 -6.98
C ASN A 31 -17.07 -11.15 -6.76
N ARG A 32 -17.71 -12.17 -7.34
CA ARG A 32 -19.15 -12.40 -7.15
C ARG A 32 -19.49 -12.72 -5.68
N THR A 33 -18.84 -13.72 -5.08
CA THR A 33 -19.15 -14.15 -3.71
C THR A 33 -18.80 -13.09 -2.66
N PHE A 34 -17.79 -12.25 -2.93
CA PHE A 34 -17.49 -11.08 -2.12
C PHE A 34 -18.69 -10.13 -2.06
N TRP A 35 -19.25 -9.74 -3.21
CA TRP A 35 -20.39 -8.81 -3.23
C TRP A 35 -21.67 -9.42 -2.65
N GLU A 36 -21.94 -10.70 -2.91
CA GLU A 36 -23.04 -11.41 -2.25
C GLU A 36 -22.91 -11.38 -0.72
N ARG A 37 -21.69 -11.55 -0.20
CA ARG A 37 -21.40 -11.47 1.24
C ARG A 37 -21.55 -10.05 1.78
N ILE A 38 -21.05 -9.04 1.07
CA ILE A 38 -21.22 -7.64 1.46
C ILE A 38 -22.69 -7.30 1.59
N GLU A 39 -23.51 -7.67 0.61
CA GLU A 39 -24.95 -7.41 0.64
C GLU A 39 -25.65 -8.06 1.82
N ARG A 40 -25.32 -9.32 2.09
CA ARG A 40 -25.94 -10.07 3.18
C ARG A 40 -25.53 -9.56 4.57
N ASP A 41 -24.24 -9.28 4.77
CA ASP A 41 -23.68 -9.08 6.12
C ASP A 41 -23.56 -7.60 6.52
N ILE A 42 -23.40 -6.68 5.56
CA ILE A 42 -23.07 -5.26 5.83
C ILE A 42 -23.99 -4.28 5.08
N GLY A 43 -24.34 -4.62 3.83
CA GLY A 43 -25.02 -3.76 2.86
C GLY A 43 -24.08 -2.83 2.08
N ARG A 44 -24.30 -2.69 0.77
CA ARG A 44 -23.53 -1.80 -0.13
C ARG A 44 -23.42 -0.36 0.38
N GLU A 45 -24.52 0.25 0.83
CA GLU A 45 -24.52 1.65 1.29
C GLU A 45 -23.60 1.88 2.49
N ARG A 46 -23.58 0.94 3.44
CA ARG A 46 -22.68 1.02 4.59
C ARG A 46 -21.23 0.84 4.14
N MET A 47 -20.95 -0.15 3.29
CA MET A 47 -19.61 -0.35 2.74
C MET A 47 -19.08 0.92 2.05
N GLU A 48 -19.89 1.57 1.23
CA GLU A 48 -19.51 2.82 0.56
C GLU A 48 -19.20 3.95 1.55
N ARG A 49 -20.02 4.11 2.60
CA ARG A 49 -19.76 5.10 3.66
C ARG A 49 -18.46 4.83 4.40
N GLU A 50 -18.19 3.58 4.78
CA GLU A 50 -16.95 3.19 5.46
C GLU A 50 -15.72 3.42 4.56
N VAL A 51 -15.81 3.07 3.27
CA VAL A 51 -14.74 3.34 2.30
C VAL A 51 -14.50 4.83 2.14
N LYS A 52 -15.56 5.65 2.12
CA LYS A 52 -15.43 7.11 2.06
C LYS A 52 -14.74 7.66 3.32
N ALA A 53 -15.17 7.26 4.50
CA ALA A 53 -14.55 7.66 5.77
C ALA A 53 -13.07 7.24 5.84
N LEU A 54 -12.74 6.03 5.38
CA LEU A 54 -11.36 5.55 5.30
C LEU A 54 -10.50 6.42 4.36
N ARG A 55 -11.05 6.82 3.20
CA ARG A 55 -10.35 7.71 2.25
C ARG A 55 -10.13 9.10 2.84
N GLU A 56 -11.11 9.65 3.53
CA GLU A 56 -11.00 10.95 4.22
C GLU A 56 -9.92 10.91 5.31
N ARG A 57 -9.93 9.86 6.15
CA ARG A 57 -8.90 9.65 7.18
C ARG A 57 -7.52 9.47 6.59
N ARG A 58 -7.39 8.72 5.49
CA ARG A 58 -6.12 8.59 4.76
C ARG A 58 -5.62 9.95 4.24
N ALA A 59 -6.51 10.79 3.71
CA ALA A 59 -6.16 12.11 3.20
C ALA A 59 -5.77 13.09 4.33
N GLU A 60 -6.42 13.00 5.49
CA GLU A 60 -6.01 13.70 6.70
C GLU A 60 -4.60 13.29 7.13
N LEU A 61 -4.35 11.99 7.31
CA LEU A 61 -3.03 11.47 7.69
C LEU A 61 -1.95 11.84 6.67
N ALA A 62 -2.26 11.79 5.38
CA ALA A 62 -1.33 12.21 4.34
C ALA A 62 -0.93 13.68 4.48
N ARG A 63 -1.88 14.59 4.73
CA ARG A 63 -1.62 16.02 4.95
C ARG A 63 -0.80 16.28 6.21
N THR A 64 -1.06 15.50 7.26
CA THR A 64 -0.35 15.62 8.55
C THR A 64 1.08 15.09 8.47
N CYS A 65 1.26 13.92 7.86
CA CYS A 65 2.53 13.18 7.89
C CYS A 65 3.49 13.52 6.74
N LEU A 66 2.98 13.81 5.54
CA LEU A 66 3.81 13.81 4.33
C LEU A 66 4.30 15.21 3.96
N GLN A 67 5.52 15.26 3.42
CA GLN A 67 6.05 16.43 2.74
C GLN A 67 5.49 16.46 1.32
N GLY A 68 4.48 17.32 1.09
CA GLY A 68 3.73 17.40 -0.17
C GLY A 68 2.48 16.49 -0.17
N THR A 69 1.81 16.40 -1.31
CA THR A 69 0.49 15.74 -1.42
C THR A 69 0.55 14.30 -1.93
N GLY A 70 1.72 13.73 -2.20
CA GLY A 70 1.79 12.48 -2.94
C GLY A 70 3.05 11.65 -2.78
N THR A 71 3.01 10.52 -3.49
CA THR A 71 4.15 9.62 -3.66
C THR A 71 5.25 10.28 -4.46
N VAL A 72 6.50 10.02 -4.10
CA VAL A 72 7.70 10.50 -4.80
C VAL A 72 8.46 9.34 -5.42
N MET A 73 9.27 9.64 -6.44
CA MET A 73 10.15 8.63 -7.04
C MET A 73 11.22 8.20 -6.04
N PRO A 74 11.75 6.96 -6.14
CA PRO A 74 12.78 6.44 -5.23
C PRO A 74 13.99 7.36 -5.02
N LYS A 75 14.42 8.02 -6.10
CA LYS A 75 15.55 8.96 -6.11
C LYS A 75 15.30 10.23 -5.30
N ASP A 76 14.03 10.63 -5.17
CA ASP A 76 13.61 11.87 -4.50
C ASP A 76 13.23 11.62 -3.02
N ILE A 77 13.34 10.36 -2.55
CA ILE A 77 13.16 10.01 -1.14
C ILE A 77 14.40 10.43 -0.36
N LYS A 78 14.19 11.34 0.60
CA LYS A 78 15.25 11.95 1.41
C LYS A 78 15.77 10.99 2.48
N ASP A 79 14.89 10.25 3.13
CA ASP A 79 15.26 9.25 4.15
C ASP A 79 15.54 7.90 3.48
N SER A 80 16.80 7.48 3.48
CA SER A 80 17.23 6.23 2.86
C SER A 80 16.57 4.99 3.46
N SER A 81 16.17 5.04 4.74
CA SER A 81 15.51 3.90 5.40
C SER A 81 14.03 3.75 5.00
N LEU A 82 13.45 4.77 4.36
CA LEU A 82 12.10 4.74 3.79
C LEU A 82 12.10 4.41 2.29
N ARG A 83 13.25 4.08 1.71
CA ARG A 83 13.34 3.71 0.29
C ARG A 83 12.82 2.28 0.08
N PRO A 84 11.77 2.08 -0.74
CA PRO A 84 11.31 0.75 -1.11
C PRO A 84 12.39 0.03 -1.93
N LEU A 85 12.50 -1.29 -1.74
CA LEU A 85 13.34 -2.13 -2.58
C LEU A 85 12.87 -2.01 -4.03
N GLN A 86 13.79 -1.71 -4.95
CA GLN A 86 13.50 -1.69 -6.38
C GLN A 86 13.91 -3.02 -6.99
N TYR A 87 13.03 -3.64 -7.78
CA TYR A 87 13.33 -4.88 -8.50
C TYR A 87 12.72 -4.85 -9.90
N GLY A 88 13.48 -5.31 -10.89
CA GLY A 88 13.09 -5.28 -12.29
C GLY A 88 12.93 -3.87 -12.86
N GLY A 89 12.08 -3.72 -13.89
CA GLY A 89 11.82 -2.45 -14.55
C GLY A 89 10.74 -1.58 -13.90
N ALA A 90 10.03 -2.10 -12.89
CA ALA A 90 8.97 -1.37 -12.20
C ALA A 90 9.55 -0.43 -11.14
N ARG A 91 9.11 0.83 -11.15
CA ARG A 91 9.51 1.83 -10.14
C ARG A 91 8.51 1.87 -9.01
N ILE A 92 8.92 1.38 -7.84
CA ILE A 92 8.10 1.40 -6.63
C ILE A 92 8.25 2.77 -5.97
N LEU A 93 7.18 3.56 -5.96
CA LEU A 93 7.18 4.91 -5.38
C LEU A 93 7.23 4.85 -3.84
N GLY A 94 7.63 5.96 -3.21
CA GLY A 94 7.63 6.08 -1.74
C GLY A 94 7.16 7.44 -1.27
N TYR A 95 7.46 7.79 -0.02
CA TYR A 95 6.98 9.00 0.62
C TYR A 95 8.09 9.75 1.35
N ASN A 96 8.00 11.07 1.38
CA ASN A 96 8.80 11.91 2.26
C ASN A 96 7.94 12.36 3.44
N LEU A 97 8.48 12.28 4.66
CA LEU A 97 7.81 12.80 5.85
C LEU A 97 8.02 14.31 5.98
N LYS A 98 7.04 15.00 6.57
CA LYS A 98 7.14 16.40 6.93
C LYS A 98 8.23 16.60 8.00
N GLN A 99 9.02 17.65 7.87
CA GLN A 99 10.05 17.99 8.85
C GLN A 99 9.44 18.71 10.06
N GLY A 100 10.05 18.56 11.24
CA GLY A 100 9.61 19.23 12.47
C GLY A 100 8.32 18.69 13.07
N LEU A 101 7.96 17.42 12.80
CA LEU A 101 6.88 16.74 13.49
C LEU A 101 7.24 16.49 14.96
N GLU A 102 6.26 16.51 15.84
CA GLU A 102 6.43 16.06 17.21
C GLU A 102 6.89 14.59 17.23
N LYS A 103 7.79 14.22 18.15
CA LYS A 103 8.44 12.89 18.19
C LYS A 103 7.46 11.71 18.19
N GLU A 104 6.30 11.84 18.80
CA GLU A 104 5.28 10.78 18.83
C GLU A 104 4.55 10.66 17.49
N LEU A 105 4.13 11.80 16.93
CA LEU A 105 3.51 11.87 15.62
C LEU A 105 4.47 11.38 14.53
N GLU A 106 5.74 11.79 14.58
CA GLU A 106 6.78 11.35 13.67
C GLU A 106 6.94 9.82 13.69
N ARG A 107 6.99 9.21 14.89
CA ARG A 107 7.06 7.74 15.02
C ARG A 107 5.86 7.05 14.37
N THR A 108 4.65 7.59 14.58
CA THR A 108 3.43 7.04 14.01
C THR A 108 3.42 7.17 12.48
N CYS A 109 3.67 8.38 11.97
CA CYS A 109 3.77 8.65 10.54
C CYS A 109 4.82 7.76 9.85
N ARG A 110 5.99 7.59 10.49
CA ARG A 110 7.07 6.74 9.98
C ARG A 110 6.65 5.29 9.85
N ARG A 111 5.95 4.74 10.85
CA ARG A 111 5.44 3.36 10.78
C ARG A 111 4.45 3.17 9.62
N LEU A 112 3.62 4.16 9.32
CA LEU A 112 2.65 4.09 8.22
C LEU A 112 3.30 4.06 6.83
N VAL A 113 4.48 4.67 6.68
CA VAL A 113 5.17 4.80 5.37
C VAL A 113 6.38 3.87 5.22
N THR A 114 6.69 3.07 6.24
CA THR A 114 7.85 2.17 6.20
C THR A 114 7.59 1.05 5.19
N PRO A 115 8.48 0.82 4.19
CA PRO A 115 8.27 -0.23 3.20
C PRO A 115 8.36 -1.64 3.81
N GLU A 116 7.84 -2.61 3.07
CA GLU A 116 7.49 -3.95 3.53
C GLU A 116 8.68 -4.70 4.16
N LEU A 117 9.85 -4.65 3.53
CA LEU A 117 11.05 -5.33 4.03
C LEU A 117 11.57 -4.72 5.32
N GLN A 118 11.65 -3.39 5.38
CA GLN A 118 12.08 -2.68 6.58
C GLN A 118 11.09 -2.87 7.73
N TYR A 119 9.79 -2.85 7.43
CA TYR A 119 8.75 -3.05 8.44
C TYR A 119 8.75 -4.48 8.96
N SER A 120 8.82 -5.47 8.07
CA SER A 120 8.90 -6.90 8.44
C SER A 120 10.13 -7.20 9.28
N THR A 121 11.28 -6.63 8.92
CA THR A 121 12.51 -6.76 9.72
C THR A 121 12.32 -6.16 11.13
N ALA A 122 11.67 -5.01 11.24
CA ALA A 122 11.38 -4.37 12.52
C ALA A 122 10.43 -5.21 13.38
N LEU A 123 9.39 -5.80 12.78
CA LEU A 123 8.46 -6.71 13.46
C LEU A 123 9.18 -7.99 13.91
N TYR A 124 9.99 -8.59 13.04
CA TYR A 124 10.74 -9.80 13.35
C TYR A 124 11.65 -9.62 14.56
N ARG A 125 12.42 -8.52 14.63
CA ARG A 125 13.28 -8.22 15.78
C ARG A 125 12.52 -7.99 17.08
N ARG A 126 11.28 -7.51 17.01
CA ARG A 126 10.42 -7.36 18.19
C ARG A 126 9.87 -8.70 18.67
N GLN A 127 9.52 -9.57 17.73
CA GLN A 127 9.01 -10.90 18.04
C GLN A 127 10.11 -11.84 18.56
N PHE A 128 11.32 -11.71 18.02
CA PHE A 128 12.48 -12.53 18.36
C PHE A 128 13.68 -11.65 18.76
N PRO A 129 13.72 -11.13 20.00
CA PRO A 129 14.83 -10.33 20.46
C PRO A 129 16.15 -11.13 20.44
N PRO A 130 17.26 -10.55 19.94
CA PRO A 130 18.55 -11.21 20.02
C PRO A 130 18.91 -11.46 21.50
N LYS A 131 19.43 -12.66 21.79
CA LYS A 131 19.92 -12.98 23.13
C LYS A 131 21.02 -11.99 23.48
N THR A 132 20.89 -11.30 24.61
CA THR A 132 21.96 -10.45 25.12
C THR A 132 23.22 -11.30 25.30
N PRO A 133 24.39 -10.87 24.79
CA PRO A 133 25.62 -11.56 25.11
C PRO A 133 25.79 -11.53 26.64
N LYS A 134 26.02 -12.70 27.25
CA LYS A 134 26.45 -12.74 28.64
C LYS A 134 27.85 -12.10 28.73
N PRO A 135 28.12 -11.30 29.78
CA PRO A 135 29.44 -10.72 30.00
C PRO A 135 30.51 -11.80 30.15
#